data_AF-A0A4Q3WB00-F1
#
_entry.id   AF-A0A4Q3WB00-F1
#
_cell.length_a   1.000
_cell.length_b   1.000
_cell.length_c   1.000
_cell.angle_alpha   90.00
_cell.angle_beta   90.00
_cell.angle_gamma   90.00
#
_symmetry.space_group_name_H-M   'P 1'
#
loop_
_entity.id
_entity.type
_entity.pdbx_description
1 polymer ?
#
loop_
_entity_poly.entity_id
_entity_poly.type
_entity_poly.pdbx_seq_one_letter_code
_entity_poly.pdbx_strand_id
1 'polypeptide(L)'
;MLFFGEPTQLLNWLQRPTGLLFMRDTMESYGYSHRLMQALSKAKTIPERLNVGVAGLASSKICWDQLEFWTKEMLNQEGSSYLQEQALTAMIASQTDHCFLSEQAYKVLPAINGAEVAEILHHYVAESKYDYFVKGWRLIKTGI
;
A
#
# COMPACT_ATOMS: atom_id res chain seq x y z
N MET A 1 -10.56 6.19 -0.21
CA MET A 1 -9.65 6.70 -1.27
C MET A 1 -10.46 7.53 -2.24
N LEU A 2 -9.88 8.57 -2.84
CA LEU A 2 -10.51 9.34 -3.91
C LEU A 2 -9.53 9.46 -5.09
N PHE A 3 -10.05 9.32 -6.31
CA PHE A 3 -9.31 9.57 -7.54
C PHE A 3 -9.71 10.95 -8.08
N PHE A 4 -8.72 11.79 -8.38
CA PHE A 4 -8.89 13.14 -8.93
C PHE A 4 -8.41 13.25 -10.39
N GLY A 5 -7.73 12.21 -10.89
CA GLY A 5 -7.31 12.06 -12.28
C GLY A 5 -7.34 10.60 -12.71
N GLU A 6 -7.06 10.37 -14.00
CA GLU A 6 -7.03 9.03 -14.56
C GLU A 6 -5.80 8.24 -14.05
N PRO A 7 -5.99 7.05 -13.43
CA PRO A 7 -4.90 6.28 -12.83
C PRO A 7 -4.18 5.40 -13.86
N THR A 8 -3.63 6.01 -14.91
CA THR A 8 -3.01 5.30 -16.05
C THR A 8 -1.94 4.28 -15.65
N GLN A 9 -1.13 4.56 -14.61
CA GLN A 9 -0.14 3.61 -14.09
C GLN A 9 -0.79 2.32 -13.56
N LEU A 10 -1.90 2.43 -12.81
CA LEU A 10 -2.63 1.27 -12.29
C LEU A 10 -3.33 0.53 -13.42
N LEU A 11 -3.96 1.25 -14.35
CA LEU A 11 -4.65 0.66 -15.49
C LEU A 11 -3.68 -0.12 -16.39
N ASN A 12 -2.50 0.44 -16.66
CA ASN A 12 -1.45 -0.23 -17.42
C ASN A 12 -0.97 -1.51 -16.71
N TRP A 13 -0.76 -1.44 -15.40
CA TRP A 13 -0.41 -2.63 -14.61
C TRP A 13 -1.52 -3.68 -14.64
N LEU A 14 -2.79 -3.28 -14.53
CA LEU A 14 -3.92 -4.21 -14.58
C LEU A 14 -4.03 -4.95 -15.92
N GLN A 15 -3.77 -4.24 -17.04
CA GLN A 15 -3.77 -4.84 -18.38
C GLN A 15 -2.61 -5.83 -18.57
N ARG A 16 -1.48 -5.61 -17.92
CA ARG A 16 -0.26 -6.42 -18.04
C ARG A 16 0.44 -6.49 -16.67
N PRO A 17 -0.02 -7.36 -15.75
CA PRO A 17 0.51 -7.41 -14.40
C PRO A 17 1.93 -8.00 -14.41
N THR A 18 2.93 -7.12 -14.37
CA THR A 18 4.35 -7.47 -14.27
C THR A 18 4.87 -7.05 -12.90
N GLY A 19 5.38 -8.01 -12.12
CA GLY A 19 5.80 -7.77 -10.75
C GLY A 19 4.66 -7.28 -9.86
N LEU A 20 5.01 -6.74 -8.70
CA LEU A 20 4.06 -6.16 -7.75
C LEU A 20 4.03 -4.63 -7.86
N LEU A 21 2.90 -4.02 -7.52
CA LEU A 21 2.71 -2.57 -7.58
C LEU A 21 2.19 -2.04 -6.24
N PHE A 22 2.83 -1.03 -5.67
CA PHE A 22 2.42 -0.49 -4.37
C PHE A 22 2.40 1.04 -4.31
N MET A 23 1.69 1.59 -3.33
CA MET A 23 1.92 2.97 -2.88
C MET A 23 3.08 3.02 -1.89
N ARG A 24 3.64 4.23 -1.72
CA ARG A 24 4.55 4.53 -0.61
C ARG A 24 3.80 5.26 0.50
N ASP A 25 4.03 4.81 1.72
CA ASP A 25 3.53 5.42 2.94
C ASP A 25 4.36 6.66 3.32
N THR A 26 3.82 7.49 4.21
CA THR A 26 4.53 8.66 4.74
C THR A 26 5.65 8.26 5.70
N MET A 27 5.43 7.18 6.44
CA MET A 27 6.41 6.59 7.35
C MET A 27 6.34 5.07 7.31
N GLU A 28 7.43 4.43 7.70
CA GLU A 28 7.43 2.97 7.76
C GLU A 28 6.62 2.47 8.94
N SER A 29 5.63 1.61 8.65
CA SER A 29 4.75 1.03 9.67
C SER A 29 4.30 -0.38 9.27
N TYR A 30 4.93 -1.39 9.86
CA TYR A 30 4.55 -2.81 9.66
C TYR A 30 3.95 -3.43 10.92
N GLY A 31 4.16 -2.81 12.08
CA GLY A 31 3.69 -3.32 13.37
C GLY A 31 4.34 -4.66 13.78
N TYR A 32 5.43 -5.03 13.11
CA TYR A 32 6.31 -6.16 13.42
C TYR A 32 7.76 -5.73 13.21
N SER A 33 8.69 -6.40 13.90
CA SER A 33 10.11 -6.09 13.74
C SER A 33 10.64 -6.51 12.37
N HIS A 34 11.51 -5.69 11.78
CA HIS A 34 12.22 -6.05 10.55
C HIS A 34 12.98 -7.37 10.69
N ARG A 35 13.59 -7.60 11.85
CA ARG A 35 14.32 -8.84 12.13
C ARG A 35 13.43 -10.07 11.96
N LEU A 36 12.22 -10.05 12.52
CA LEU A 36 11.27 -11.15 12.40
C LEU A 36 10.81 -11.32 10.95
N MET A 37 10.41 -10.22 10.30
CA MET A 37 9.96 -10.24 8.91
C MET A 37 11.03 -10.77 7.95
N GLN A 38 12.29 -10.33 8.10
CA GLN A 38 13.43 -10.81 7.32
C GLN A 38 13.72 -12.29 7.56
N ALA A 39 13.70 -12.72 8.83
CA ALA A 39 13.94 -14.12 9.18
C ALA A 39 12.87 -15.05 8.58
N LEU A 40 11.60 -14.68 8.68
CA LEU A 40 10.47 -15.46 8.16
C LEU A 40 10.44 -15.50 6.63
N SER A 41 10.64 -14.34 5.98
CA SER A 41 10.67 -14.24 4.52
C SER A 41 11.99 -14.69 3.90
N LYS A 42 13.01 -14.99 4.70
CA LYS A 42 14.40 -15.25 4.25
C LYS A 42 14.95 -14.15 3.34
N ALA A 43 14.47 -12.92 3.53
CA ALA A 43 14.86 -11.77 2.72
C ALA A 43 15.92 -10.94 3.42
N LYS A 44 16.82 -10.34 2.63
CA LYS A 44 17.86 -9.43 3.17
C LYS A 44 17.28 -8.09 3.60
N THR A 45 16.26 -7.62 2.89
CA THR A 45 15.63 -6.32 3.10
C THR A 45 14.13 -6.46 2.97
N ILE A 46 13.39 -5.69 3.75
CA ILE A 46 11.96 -5.47 3.55
C ILE A 46 11.81 -4.14 2.80
N PRO A 47 10.93 -4.03 1.81
CA PRO A 47 10.70 -2.76 1.12
C PRO A 47 10.39 -1.65 2.12
N GLU A 48 10.95 -0.46 1.93
CA GLU A 48 10.72 0.66 2.84
C GLU A 48 9.38 1.36 2.54
N ARG A 49 8.63 1.67 3.60
CA ARG A 49 7.37 2.45 3.54
C ARG A 49 6.36 1.88 2.53
N LEU A 50 6.21 0.57 2.41
CA LEU A 50 5.18 0.00 1.55
C LEU A 50 3.80 0.29 2.13
N ASN A 51 2.90 0.85 1.33
CA ASN A 51 1.50 1.06 1.70
C ASN A 51 0.58 0.18 0.88
N VAL A 52 -0.33 -0.54 1.56
CA VAL A 52 -1.30 -1.45 0.91
C VAL A 52 -2.61 -0.79 0.49
N GLY A 53 -2.74 0.54 0.61
CA GLY A 53 -3.89 1.27 0.07
C GLY A 53 -4.10 1.03 -1.43
N VAL A 54 -3.00 0.82 -2.16
CA VAL A 54 -3.02 0.18 -3.47
C VAL A 54 -1.97 -0.93 -3.46
N ALA A 55 -2.42 -2.16 -3.74
CA ALA A 55 -1.57 -3.33 -3.89
C ALA A 55 -1.97 -4.08 -5.18
N GLY A 56 -1.08 -4.06 -6.17
CA GLY A 56 -1.15 -4.88 -7.36
C GLY A 56 -0.39 -6.18 -7.13
N LEU A 57 -1.14 -7.27 -6.99
CA LEU A 57 -0.61 -8.63 -6.81
C LEU A 57 -1.52 -9.62 -7.56
N ALA A 58 -0.92 -10.51 -8.35
CA ALA A 58 -1.67 -11.62 -8.93
C ALA A 58 -1.92 -12.67 -7.85
N SER A 59 -3.18 -12.86 -7.44
CA SER A 59 -3.55 -13.81 -6.38
C SER A 59 -3.10 -15.25 -6.66
N SER A 60 -3.03 -15.64 -7.93
CA SER A 60 -2.51 -16.94 -8.38
C SER A 60 -1.01 -17.14 -8.11
N LYS A 61 -0.28 -16.09 -7.72
CA LYS A 61 1.14 -16.13 -7.34
C LYS A 61 1.36 -16.18 -5.84
N ILE A 62 0.30 -16.11 -5.04
CA ILE A 62 0.39 -16.17 -3.57
C ILE A 62 0.55 -17.63 -3.14
N CYS A 63 1.59 -17.90 -2.35
CA CYS A 63 1.72 -19.16 -1.63
C CYS A 63 0.96 -19.05 -0.29
N TRP A 64 -0.29 -19.54 -0.27
CA TRP A 64 -1.17 -19.41 0.91
C TRP A 64 -0.62 -20.13 2.15
N ASP A 65 -0.08 -21.33 2.00
CA ASP A 65 0.53 -22.08 3.12
C ASP A 65 1.67 -21.28 3.77
N GLN A 66 2.48 -20.59 2.95
CA GLN A 66 3.57 -19.75 3.44
C GLN A 66 3.05 -18.51 4.18
N LEU A 67 1.99 -17.89 3.66
CA LEU A 67 1.35 -16.72 4.25
C LEU A 67 0.71 -17.06 5.61
N GLU A 68 0.01 -18.19 5.70
CA GLU A 68 -0.58 -18.70 6.94
C GLU A 68 0.48 -19.04 7.98
N PHE A 69 1.58 -19.67 7.54
CA PHE A 69 2.74 -19.91 8.41
C PHE A 69 3.31 -18.61 8.98
N TRP A 70 3.58 -17.61 8.13
CA TRP A 70 4.07 -16.30 8.58
C TRP A 70 3.09 -15.63 9.55
N THR A 71 1.81 -15.63 9.22
CA THR A 71 0.75 -15.06 10.07
C THR A 71 0.77 -15.67 11.47
N LYS A 72 0.86 -17.00 11.55
CA LYS A 72 0.93 -17.74 12.82
C LYS A 72 2.21 -17.39 13.59
N GLU A 73 3.36 -17.39 12.95
CA GLU A 73 4.63 -17.10 13.61
C GLU A 73 4.72 -15.65 14.11
N MET A 74 4.22 -14.71 13.32
CA MET A 74 4.14 -13.30 13.70
C MET A 74 3.24 -13.11 14.93
N LEU A 75 2.07 -13.74 14.93
CA LEU A 75 1.16 -13.72 16.09
C LEU A 75 1.78 -14.34 17.33
N ASN A 76 2.49 -15.47 17.19
CA ASN A 76 3.09 -16.18 18.32
C ASN A 76 4.27 -15.42 18.93
N GLN A 77 5.08 -14.74 18.11
CA GLN A 77 6.32 -14.11 18.58
C GLN A 77 6.14 -12.66 19.03
N GLU A 78 5.30 -11.89 18.35
CA GLU A 78 5.15 -10.44 18.59
C GLU A 78 3.68 -10.01 18.81
N GLY A 79 2.73 -10.94 18.72
CA GLY A 79 1.32 -10.68 18.96
C GLY A 79 0.56 -10.18 17.73
N SER A 80 -0.69 -9.78 17.94
CA SER A 80 -1.56 -9.26 16.88
C SER A 80 -1.23 -7.81 16.57
N SER A 81 -1.23 -7.45 15.29
CA SER A 81 -1.07 -6.07 14.84
C SER A 81 -2.14 -5.71 13.82
N TYR A 82 -2.67 -4.49 13.89
CA TYR A 82 -3.59 -3.94 12.89
C TYR A 82 -2.91 -3.70 11.53
N LEU A 83 -1.57 -3.76 11.48
CA LEU A 83 -0.75 -3.58 10.27
C LEU A 83 -0.31 -4.90 9.64
N GLN A 84 -0.86 -6.04 10.09
CA GLN A 84 -0.41 -7.37 9.64
C GLN A 84 -0.52 -7.56 8.12
N GLU A 85 -1.56 -7.04 7.47
CA GLU A 85 -1.69 -7.07 6.01
C GLU A 85 -0.53 -6.35 5.32
N GLN A 86 -0.16 -5.17 5.82
CA GLN A 86 0.95 -4.37 5.28
C GLN A 86 2.30 -5.08 5.47
N ALA A 87 2.51 -5.71 6.64
CA ALA A 87 3.71 -6.48 6.92
C ALA A 87 3.83 -7.73 6.02
N LEU A 88 2.78 -8.53 5.91
CA LEU A 88 2.76 -9.72 5.07
C LEU A 88 2.97 -9.37 3.59
N THR A 89 2.36 -8.29 3.13
CA THR A 89 2.53 -7.82 1.76
C THR A 89 3.97 -7.35 1.50
N ALA A 90 4.59 -6.67 2.47
CA ALA A 90 6.00 -6.30 2.38
C ALA A 90 6.94 -7.51 2.38
N MET A 91 6.58 -8.59 3.08
CA MET A 91 7.31 -9.87 3.03
C MET A 91 7.13 -10.61 1.70
N ILE A 92 5.98 -10.51 1.04
CA ILE A 92 5.82 -11.02 -0.34
C ILE A 92 6.68 -10.19 -1.31
N ALA A 93 6.65 -8.87 -1.15
CA ALA A 93 7.39 -7.93 -2.00
C ALA A 93 8.90 -8.00 -1.81
N SER A 94 9.40 -8.53 -0.68
CA SER A 94 10.84 -8.75 -0.49
C SER A 94 11.39 -9.93 -1.30
N GLN A 95 10.51 -10.79 -1.84
CA GLN A 95 10.87 -11.99 -2.60
C GLN A 95 10.62 -11.84 -4.11
N THR A 96 9.97 -10.75 -4.53
CA THR A 96 9.51 -10.56 -5.92
C THR A 96 9.80 -9.14 -6.37
N ASP A 97 10.08 -8.96 -7.66
CA ASP A 97 10.20 -7.63 -8.25
C ASP A 97 8.94 -6.82 -7.98
N HIS A 98 9.13 -5.59 -7.50
CA HIS A 98 8.06 -4.67 -7.20
C HIS A 98 8.41 -3.26 -7.65
N CYS A 99 7.39 -2.47 -7.93
CA CYS A 99 7.53 -1.05 -8.22
C CYS A 99 6.57 -0.24 -7.36
N PHE A 100 6.93 1.03 -7.19
CA PHE A 100 6.14 1.99 -6.45
C PHE A 100 5.51 3.00 -7.40
N LEU A 101 4.25 3.29 -7.14
CA LEU A 101 3.55 4.42 -7.74
C LEU A 101 4.24 5.73 -7.35
N SER A 102 4.15 6.73 -8.23
CA SER A 102 4.73 8.04 -7.99
C SER A 102 4.18 8.68 -6.71
N GLU A 103 5.05 8.97 -5.74
CA GLU A 103 4.70 9.70 -4.51
C GLU A 103 4.16 11.11 -4.78
N GLN A 104 4.39 11.67 -5.98
CA GLN A 104 3.82 12.95 -6.38
C GLN A 104 2.36 12.81 -6.83
N ALA A 105 2.02 11.69 -7.48
CA ALA A 105 0.68 11.48 -8.02
C ALA A 105 -0.24 10.64 -7.10
N TYR A 106 0.33 9.82 -6.22
CA TYR A 106 -0.39 8.91 -5.33
C TYR A 106 0.01 9.21 -3.89
N LYS A 107 -0.87 9.91 -3.16
CA LYS A 107 -0.56 10.42 -1.81
C LYS A 107 -1.22 9.58 -0.74
N VAL A 108 -0.45 9.17 0.26
CA VAL A 108 -0.95 8.69 1.54
C VAL A 108 -0.97 9.86 2.52
N LEU A 109 -1.98 9.90 3.40
CA LEU A 109 -2.18 10.97 4.38
C LEU A 109 -2.16 12.39 3.76
N PRO A 110 -2.97 12.66 2.72
CA PRO A 110 -2.96 13.97 2.06
C PRO A 110 -3.68 15.04 2.87
N ALA A 111 -3.36 16.29 2.59
CA ALA A 111 -4.11 17.46 3.06
C ALA A 111 -4.65 18.25 1.87
N ILE A 112 -5.89 18.72 1.97
CA ILE A 112 -6.51 19.60 0.99
C ILE A 112 -6.34 21.04 1.43
N ASN A 113 -5.46 21.72 0.72
CA ASN A 113 -5.05 23.10 0.96
C ASN A 113 -5.58 24.09 -0.08
N GLY A 114 -6.29 23.62 -1.11
CA GLY A 114 -6.74 24.45 -2.22
C GLY A 114 -8.01 23.93 -2.88
N ALA A 115 -8.48 24.67 -3.90
CA ALA A 115 -9.67 24.32 -4.68
C ALA A 115 -9.38 23.29 -5.79
N GLU A 116 -8.11 23.01 -6.08
CA GLU A 116 -7.69 22.05 -7.09
C GLU A 116 -6.77 20.99 -6.45
N VAL A 117 -6.85 19.77 -6.97
CA VAL A 117 -6.00 18.64 -6.59
C VAL A 117 -5.20 18.22 -7.83
N ALA A 118 -3.88 18.32 -7.74
CA ALA A 118 -2.98 18.00 -8.85
C ALA A 118 -2.65 16.50 -8.91
N GLU A 119 -2.78 15.83 -7.78
CA GLU A 119 -2.53 14.41 -7.62
C GLU A 119 -3.61 13.55 -8.26
N ILE A 120 -3.27 12.30 -8.58
CA ILE A 120 -4.17 11.33 -9.21
C ILE A 120 -5.03 10.63 -8.16
N LEU A 121 -4.43 10.21 -7.04
CA LEU A 121 -5.13 9.49 -5.98
C LEU A 121 -4.68 9.96 -4.60
N HIS A 122 -5.67 10.08 -3.72
CA HIS A 122 -5.50 10.31 -2.30
C HIS A 122 -5.99 9.10 -1.48
N HIS A 123 -5.07 8.51 -0.72
CA HIS A 123 -5.35 7.52 0.32
C HIS A 123 -5.45 8.20 1.69
N TYR A 124 -6.69 8.49 2.08
CA TYR A 124 -7.00 9.15 3.34
C TYR A 124 -7.00 8.17 4.51
N VAL A 125 -5.94 8.22 5.30
CA VAL A 125 -5.75 7.47 6.54
C VAL A 125 -5.67 8.41 7.75
N ALA A 126 -5.82 7.89 8.96
CA ALA A 126 -5.71 8.66 10.21
C ALA A 126 -6.43 10.04 10.16
N GLU A 127 -5.74 11.14 10.46
CA GLU A 127 -6.27 12.50 10.52
C GLU A 127 -6.72 13.06 9.17
N SER A 128 -6.12 12.61 8.06
CA SER A 128 -6.52 13.05 6.72
C SER A 128 -7.97 12.64 6.37
N LYS A 129 -8.58 11.70 7.11
CA LYS A 129 -9.99 11.34 6.96
C LYS A 129 -10.92 12.55 7.09
N TYR A 130 -10.56 13.57 7.87
CA TYR A 130 -11.35 14.81 7.94
C TYR A 130 -11.51 15.44 6.55
N ASP A 131 -10.40 15.59 5.82
CA ASP A 131 -10.42 16.17 4.48
C ASP A 131 -11.17 15.29 3.49
N TYR A 132 -11.14 13.96 3.64
CA TYR A 132 -11.98 13.06 2.85
C TYR A 132 -13.47 13.42 3.00
N PHE A 133 -13.97 13.55 4.23
CA PHE A 133 -15.40 13.74 4.50
C PHE A 133 -15.90 15.17 4.27
N VAL A 134 -15.03 16.17 4.44
CA VAL A 134 -15.44 17.58 4.43
C VAL A 134 -15.12 18.28 3.11
N LYS A 135 -14.02 17.92 2.45
CA LYS A 135 -13.48 18.69 1.32
C LYS A 135 -13.34 17.84 0.06
N GLY A 136 -12.61 16.73 0.14
CA GLY A 136 -12.05 16.02 -1.01
C GLY A 136 -13.07 15.45 -1.97
N TRP A 137 -14.15 14.87 -1.47
CA TRP A 137 -15.17 14.30 -2.36
C TRP A 137 -15.80 15.33 -3.30
N ARG A 138 -15.83 16.62 -2.91
CA ARG A 138 -16.38 17.72 -3.71
C ARG A 138 -15.49 18.13 -4.88
N LEU A 139 -14.21 17.78 -4.81
CA LEU A 139 -13.20 18.14 -5.81
C LEU A 139 -12.99 17.03 -6.84
N ILE A 140 -13.68 15.88 -6.70
CA ILE A 140 -13.64 14.83 -7.72
C ILE A 140 -14.25 15.39 -9.00
N LYS A 141 -13.49 15.28 -10.09
CA LYS A 141 -13.99 15.58 -11.43
C LYS A 141 -15.03 14.51 -11.80
N THR A 142 -16.31 14.87 -11.79
CA THR A 142 -17.36 14.02 -12.34
C THR A 142 -17.24 14.04 -13.87
N GLY A 143 -16.77 12.96 -14.47
CA GLY A 143 -16.86 12.75 -15.91
C GLY A 143 -18.21 12.15 -16.26
N ILE A 144 -19.11 12.97 -16.82
CA ILE A 144 -19.77 12.73 -18.12
C ILE A 144 -19.76 14.06 -18.86
#